data_AF-A0A4V6A7Q6-F1
#
_entry.id   AF-A0A4V6A7Q6-F1
#
_cell.length_a   1.000
_cell.length_b   1.000
_cell.length_c   1.000
_cell.angle_alpha   90.00
_cell.angle_beta   90.00
_cell.angle_gamma   90.00
#
_symmetry.space_group_name_H-M   'P 1'
#
loop_
_entity.id
_entity.type
_entity.pdbx_description
1 polymer ?
#
loop_
_entity_poly.entity_id
_entity_poly.type
_entity_poly.pdbx_seq_one_letter_code
_entity_poly.pdbx_strand_id
1 'polypeptide(L)'
;MILQQESLVLFITIFTIFIAATSSPTRAHKSNSSACESSCGTGKSAKVVPYPFGFSRGCPIILQCDHTVGDVKIGEFQVLNITPNVIVTNILADLNRSIERIKPLFGKNFGPSSNNSLLLQNCTKPLNSCVIPTSSLRRDLKLANCGDKNYDFNCYSQGRRAFDTLRYDNMTLTRCKSTYTEKPGHNFSLNATFDEVDFSKYDALVIPGGRAPEYLAINESVLNCARQFSDSGKVIAAICHGQLILAAAGLLKGRKCTAYHALRPVLIDAGAHWIEPKTMMDCVSDGNLITGVIYKAHPEYIQLVVKALGGEIAGSDKRILFLCGDFMEDYEVTVPLQSLQALGCHVDAVCPKKKAGDFCPTAVHDFEGDQTYTEKPGHNFILTASYEGLDASSYDALVIPGGRSPEYLALDETVIALVKKFMQSKKPVASICHGQQILAAAGVLKGRKCTAYPAVKLNVLLGGATWLEPDPIDRCYTDENLVTGAAWPGHPQFVSQLMALLGIRVSF
;
A
#
# COMPACT_ATOMS: atom_id res chain seq x y z
N MET A 1 14.20 16.25 39.86
CA MET A 1 13.76 14.86 40.15
C MET A 1 12.27 14.91 40.42
N ILE A 2 11.44 14.70 39.41
CA ILE A 2 10.05 14.22 39.43
C ILE A 2 9.74 13.89 37.97
N LEU A 3 9.23 12.67 37.79
CA LEU A 3 9.08 11.95 36.54
C LEU A 3 8.11 12.64 35.58
N GLN A 4 8.53 12.75 34.31
CA GLN A 4 7.61 12.99 33.20
C GLN A 4 7.45 11.70 32.41
N GLN A 5 6.18 11.34 32.27
CA GLN A 5 5.62 10.06 31.90
C GLN A 5 5.87 9.76 30.42
N GLU A 6 6.64 8.70 30.17
CA GLU A 6 6.77 8.07 28.87
C GLU A 6 5.41 7.50 28.44
N SER A 7 4.92 7.91 27.28
CA SER A 7 3.92 7.19 26.50
C SER A 7 4.17 7.53 25.03
N LEU A 8 5.24 6.93 24.51
CA LEU A 8 5.57 6.93 23.09
C LEU A 8 4.72 5.83 22.42
N VAL A 9 3.55 6.20 21.89
CA VAL A 9 2.70 5.29 21.13
C VAL A 9 3.29 5.10 19.72
N LEU A 10 4.03 4.00 19.58
CA LEU A 10 3.99 3.02 18.48
C LEU A 10 3.68 3.56 17.06
N PHE A 11 4.74 3.89 16.32
CA PHE A 11 4.69 3.94 14.85
C PHE A 11 4.82 2.52 14.30
N ILE A 12 3.73 1.95 13.77
CA ILE A 12 3.79 0.72 12.97
C ILE A 12 3.44 1.05 11.53
N THR A 13 4.47 1.05 10.68
CA THR A 13 4.32 0.76 9.26
C THR A 13 5.00 -0.58 9.02
N ILE A 14 4.23 -1.56 8.54
CA ILE A 14 4.60 -2.97 8.37
C ILE A 14 5.22 -3.11 6.98
N PHE A 15 6.52 -3.35 6.88
CA PHE A 15 7.19 -3.68 5.62
C PHE A 15 7.64 -5.14 5.63
N THR A 16 7.72 -5.75 4.45
CA THR A 16 7.93 -7.18 4.34
C THR A 16 9.14 -7.49 3.46
N ILE A 17 10.20 -8.08 4.02
CA ILE A 17 11.39 -8.54 3.28
C ILE A 17 11.21 -10.00 2.86
N PHE A 18 11.40 -10.25 1.55
CA PHE A 18 11.53 -11.58 0.98
C PHE A 18 12.96 -12.09 1.14
N ILE A 19 13.13 -13.26 1.73
CA ILE A 19 14.39 -13.98 1.83
C ILE A 19 14.32 -15.17 0.88
N ALA A 20 15.21 -15.25 -0.11
CA ALA A 20 15.29 -16.40 -1.00
C ALA A 20 16.29 -17.43 -0.46
N ALA A 21 15.94 -18.71 -0.52
CA ALA A 21 16.84 -19.82 -0.24
C ALA A 21 17.66 -20.14 -1.49
N THR A 22 18.98 -20.28 -1.34
CA THR A 22 19.86 -20.67 -2.45
C THR A 22 20.10 -22.17 -2.39
N SER A 23 19.39 -22.97 -3.18
CA SER A 23 19.68 -24.39 -3.36
C SER A 23 19.94 -24.69 -4.84
N SER A 24 21.14 -25.18 -5.15
CA SER A 24 21.37 -25.88 -6.42
C SER A 24 20.52 -27.17 -6.42
N PRO A 25 19.94 -27.59 -7.55
CA PRO A 25 19.21 -28.85 -7.64
C PRO A 25 20.21 -30.01 -7.69
N THR A 26 20.93 -30.24 -6.59
CA THR A 26 21.65 -31.49 -6.39
C THR A 26 20.65 -32.50 -5.86
N ARG A 27 20.51 -33.62 -6.59
CA ARG A 27 19.78 -34.84 -6.20
C ARG A 27 19.70 -34.96 -4.69
N ALA A 28 18.48 -35.13 -4.19
CA ALA A 28 18.18 -35.49 -2.82
C ALA A 28 19.04 -36.70 -2.39
N HIS A 29 20.21 -36.43 -1.83
CA HIS A 29 20.84 -37.35 -0.91
C HIS A 29 19.97 -37.30 0.33
N LYS A 30 19.41 -38.45 0.71
CA LYS A 30 18.84 -38.72 2.03
C LYS A 30 19.92 -38.43 3.10
N SER A 31 20.17 -37.16 3.41
CA SER A 31 20.81 -36.78 4.67
C SER A 31 19.69 -36.74 5.69
N ASN A 32 19.75 -37.62 6.69
CA ASN A 32 18.82 -37.75 7.81
C ASN A 32 17.98 -36.49 8.09
N SER A 33 16.72 -36.49 7.62
CA SER A 33 15.71 -35.50 8.00
C SER A 33 15.32 -35.62 9.49
N SER A 34 15.83 -36.62 10.21
CA SER A 34 15.55 -36.88 11.61
C SER A 34 16.21 -35.89 12.59
N ALA A 35 17.11 -35.03 12.13
CA ALA A 35 17.81 -34.08 12.99
C ALA A 35 17.30 -32.63 12.91
N CYS A 36 16.48 -32.29 11.89
CA CYS A 36 15.90 -30.96 11.74
C CYS A 36 14.49 -30.92 12.35
N GLU A 37 14.32 -30.20 13.46
CA GLU A 37 13.02 -30.00 14.10
C GLU A 37 12.24 -28.93 13.34
N SER A 38 11.12 -29.31 12.74
CA SER A 38 10.32 -28.42 11.89
C SER A 38 9.13 -27.78 12.59
N SER A 39 8.92 -28.05 13.88
CA SER A 39 7.74 -27.59 14.63
C SER A 39 8.11 -26.57 15.70
N CYS A 40 7.34 -25.49 15.80
CA CYS A 40 7.45 -24.47 16.83
C CYS A 40 6.15 -24.41 17.66
N GLY A 41 6.26 -24.64 18.97
CA GLY A 41 5.13 -24.70 19.89
C GLY A 41 4.61 -26.12 20.15
N THR A 42 3.57 -26.24 20.99
CA THR A 42 2.99 -27.52 21.41
C THR A 42 1.48 -27.60 21.12
N GLY A 43 0.97 -28.76 20.71
CA GLY A 43 -0.46 -28.98 20.48
C GLY A 43 -0.97 -28.46 19.12
N LYS A 44 -2.27 -28.17 19.00
CA LYS A 44 -2.92 -27.76 17.73
C LYS A 44 -2.49 -26.38 17.21
N SER A 45 -1.80 -25.58 18.04
CA SER A 45 -1.27 -24.25 17.69
C SER A 45 0.20 -24.29 17.24
N ALA A 46 0.81 -25.47 17.16
CA ALA A 46 2.19 -25.61 16.72
C ALA A 46 2.34 -25.24 15.22
N LYS A 47 3.29 -24.34 14.91
CA LYS A 47 3.59 -23.94 13.53
C LYS A 47 4.65 -24.88 12.95
N VAL A 48 4.31 -25.55 11.86
CA VAL A 48 5.25 -26.41 11.11
C VAL A 48 5.83 -25.64 9.95
N VAL A 49 7.15 -25.70 9.78
CA VAL A 49 7.87 -25.04 8.69
C VAL A 49 8.43 -26.07 7.69
N PRO A 50 8.42 -25.79 6.37
CA PRO A 50 8.95 -26.70 5.37
C PRO A 50 10.48 -26.75 5.42
N TYR A 51 11.08 -27.90 5.09
CA TYR A 51 12.52 -27.97 4.79
C TYR A 51 12.85 -27.01 3.62
N PRO A 52 13.96 -26.24 3.64
CA PRO A 52 15.15 -26.35 4.51
C PRO A 52 15.08 -25.60 5.86
N PHE A 53 13.92 -25.09 6.25
CA PHE A 53 13.72 -24.34 7.48
C PHE A 53 13.43 -25.24 8.69
N GLY A 54 13.83 -24.80 9.88
CA GLY A 54 13.44 -25.42 11.14
C GLY A 54 14.14 -24.79 12.35
N PHE A 55 14.03 -25.41 13.51
CA PHE A 55 14.32 -24.82 14.82
C PHE A 55 15.50 -25.47 15.55
N SER A 56 16.08 -26.53 14.98
CA SER A 56 17.21 -27.25 15.55
C SER A 56 18.49 -27.05 14.73
N ARG A 57 19.63 -27.40 15.33
CA ARG A 57 20.95 -27.33 14.68
C ARG A 57 21.10 -28.22 13.43
N GLY A 58 20.19 -29.18 13.25
CA GLY A 58 20.18 -30.04 12.06
C GLY A 58 19.55 -29.39 10.82
N CYS A 59 18.93 -28.22 10.96
CA CYS A 59 18.29 -27.52 9.86
C CYS A 59 19.29 -26.65 9.07
N PRO A 60 19.29 -26.69 7.73
CA PRO A 60 20.12 -25.81 6.91
C PRO A 60 19.84 -24.31 7.14
N ILE A 61 18.60 -23.97 7.53
CA ILE A 61 18.19 -22.63 7.92
C ILE A 61 17.49 -22.70 9.28
N ILE A 62 18.14 -22.14 10.29
CA ILE A 62 17.67 -22.20 11.68
C ILE A 62 16.87 -20.93 11.99
N LEU A 63 15.62 -21.11 12.40
CA LEU A 63 14.68 -20.09 12.85
C LEU A 63 14.58 -20.11 14.38
N GLN A 64 14.08 -19.03 14.96
CA GLN A 64 13.80 -18.94 16.39
C GLN A 64 12.31 -19.20 16.63
N CYS A 65 12.03 -20.07 17.59
CA CYS A 65 10.67 -20.32 18.06
C CYS A 65 10.43 -19.56 19.37
N ASP A 66 9.39 -18.74 19.39
CA ASP A 66 8.85 -18.19 20.62
C ASP A 66 7.82 -19.18 21.19
N HIS A 67 8.28 -20.03 22.12
CA HIS A 67 7.48 -21.12 22.68
C HIS A 67 6.27 -20.63 23.51
N THR A 68 6.21 -19.34 23.85
CA THR A 68 5.08 -18.76 24.62
C THR A 68 3.91 -18.36 23.75
N VAL A 69 4.18 -17.89 22.52
CA VAL A 69 3.17 -17.35 21.59
C VAL A 69 3.05 -18.19 20.30
N GLY A 70 3.95 -19.14 20.08
CA GLY A 70 4.01 -19.96 18.87
C GLY A 70 4.51 -19.19 17.64
N ASP A 71 5.28 -18.12 17.84
CA ASP A 71 5.76 -17.26 16.77
C ASP A 71 7.15 -17.65 16.27
N VAL A 72 7.30 -17.57 14.95
CA VAL A 72 8.55 -17.89 14.26
C VAL A 72 9.29 -16.60 13.94
N LYS A 73 10.57 -16.51 14.27
CA LYS A 73 11.39 -15.30 14.12
C LYS A 73 12.72 -15.60 13.44
N ILE A 74 13.30 -14.56 12.83
CA ILE A 74 14.70 -14.53 12.38
C ILE A 74 15.34 -13.29 13.01
N GLY A 75 16.20 -13.49 14.02
CA GLY A 75 16.67 -12.39 14.84
C GLY A 75 15.50 -11.73 15.58
N GLU A 76 15.28 -10.45 15.32
CA GLU A 76 14.13 -9.71 15.86
C GLU A 76 12.91 -9.69 14.95
N PHE A 77 13.04 -10.19 13.71
CA PHE A 77 12.02 -10.04 12.68
C PHE A 77 11.04 -11.20 12.73
N GLN A 78 9.75 -10.89 12.85
CA GLN A 78 8.70 -11.88 12.82
C GLN A 78 8.57 -12.47 11.42
N VAL A 79 8.49 -13.79 11.33
CA VAL A 79 8.22 -14.47 10.07
C VAL A 79 6.71 -14.49 9.83
N LEU A 80 6.29 -13.91 8.71
CA LEU A 80 4.89 -13.82 8.29
C LEU A 80 4.46 -15.05 7.49
N ASN A 81 5.33 -15.54 6.60
CA ASN A 81 5.04 -16.69 5.75
C ASN A 81 6.33 -17.43 5.34
N ILE A 82 6.24 -18.74 5.15
CA ILE A 82 7.36 -19.60 4.73
C ILE A 82 6.87 -20.56 3.64
N THR A 83 7.55 -20.54 2.49
CA THR A 83 7.47 -21.58 1.46
C THR A 83 8.84 -22.30 1.38
N PRO A 84 8.98 -23.43 0.66
CA PRO A 84 10.27 -24.12 0.54
C PRO A 84 11.43 -23.26 0.01
N ASN A 85 11.13 -22.19 -0.73
CA ASN A 85 12.15 -21.35 -1.38
C ASN A 85 12.20 -19.91 -0.84
N VAL A 86 11.21 -19.50 -0.05
CA VAL A 86 11.01 -18.10 0.31
C VAL A 86 10.56 -17.97 1.77
N ILE A 87 11.22 -17.09 2.53
CA ILE A 87 10.65 -16.56 3.78
C ILE A 87 10.22 -15.12 3.58
N VAL A 88 9.06 -14.80 4.12
CA VAL A 88 8.47 -13.47 4.16
C VAL A 88 8.58 -12.98 5.61
N THR A 89 9.40 -11.98 5.87
CA THR A 89 9.63 -11.43 7.23
C THR A 89 9.07 -10.02 7.35
N ASN A 90 8.46 -9.70 8.49
CA ASN A 90 8.04 -8.36 8.82
C ASN A 90 9.22 -7.56 9.40
N ILE A 91 9.48 -6.42 8.80
CA ILE A 91 10.43 -5.41 9.26
C ILE A 91 9.66 -4.12 9.45
N LEU A 92 9.45 -3.76 10.71
CA LEU A 92 8.81 -2.49 11.04
C LEU A 92 9.69 -1.32 10.56
N ALA A 93 9.10 -0.26 10.02
CA ALA A 93 9.89 0.93 9.66
C ALA A 93 10.58 1.50 10.92
N ASP A 94 11.91 1.53 10.93
CA ASP A 94 12.70 2.12 12.00
C ASP A 94 13.91 2.83 11.38
N LEU A 95 13.84 4.17 11.41
CA LEU A 95 14.83 5.09 10.84
C LEU A 95 16.13 5.12 11.64
N ASN A 96 16.16 4.45 12.80
CA ASN A 96 17.34 4.31 13.64
C ASN A 96 17.80 2.85 13.75
N ARG A 97 17.21 1.93 12.99
CA ARG A 97 17.61 0.52 13.01
C ARG A 97 19.02 0.38 12.48
N SER A 98 20.00 0.16 13.37
CA SER A 98 21.37 -0.18 12.95
C SER A 98 21.37 -1.28 11.89
N ILE A 99 22.19 -1.12 10.85
CA ILE A 99 22.37 -2.11 9.79
C ILE A 99 22.82 -3.48 10.33
N GLU A 100 23.45 -3.50 11.51
CA GLU A 100 23.83 -4.73 12.19
C GLU A 100 22.64 -5.54 12.68
N ARG A 101 21.52 -4.87 12.99
CA ARG A 101 20.29 -5.55 13.45
C ARG A 101 19.62 -6.37 12.35
N ILE A 102 19.84 -6.03 11.07
CA ILE A 102 19.35 -6.83 9.94
C ILE A 102 20.28 -7.98 9.55
N LYS A 103 21.47 -8.09 10.15
CA LYS A 103 22.43 -9.20 9.91
C LYS A 103 21.81 -10.60 10.02
N PRO A 104 20.90 -10.91 10.96
CA PRO A 104 20.27 -12.23 11.04
C PRO A 104 19.49 -12.64 9.78
N LEU A 105 19.09 -11.68 8.94
CA LEU A 105 18.40 -11.96 7.67
C LEU A 105 19.35 -12.47 6.58
N PHE A 106 20.66 -12.40 6.81
CA PHE A 106 21.69 -12.84 5.88
C PHE A 106 22.39 -14.07 6.45
N GLY A 107 22.12 -15.22 5.84
CA GLY A 107 22.73 -16.49 6.19
C GLY A 107 23.57 -17.09 5.06
N LYS A 108 24.21 -18.21 5.35
CA LYS A 108 24.98 -18.96 4.35
C LYS A 108 24.11 -19.53 3.23
N ASN A 109 22.87 -19.92 3.55
CA ASN A 109 21.94 -20.62 2.65
C ASN A 109 20.70 -19.77 2.29
N PHE A 110 20.63 -18.53 2.78
CA PHE A 110 19.49 -17.63 2.60
C PHE A 110 19.92 -16.18 2.70
N GLY A 111 19.20 -15.28 2.04
CA GLY A 111 19.42 -13.85 2.19
C GLY A 111 18.25 -13.06 1.63
N PRO A 112 18.13 -11.76 1.93
CA PRO A 112 17.11 -10.90 1.34
C PRO A 112 17.23 -10.97 -0.18
N SER A 113 16.12 -11.17 -0.89
CA SER A 113 16.11 -11.21 -2.36
C SER A 113 16.66 -9.91 -2.95
N SER A 114 17.36 -10.00 -4.09
CA SER A 114 17.80 -8.85 -4.87
C SER A 114 16.65 -8.00 -5.42
N ASN A 115 15.41 -8.49 -5.38
CA ASN A 115 14.20 -7.72 -5.68
C ASN A 115 13.82 -6.72 -4.57
N ASN A 116 14.40 -6.83 -3.37
CA ASN A 116 14.19 -5.82 -2.33
C ASN A 116 15.11 -4.62 -2.61
N SER A 117 14.56 -3.41 -2.55
CA SER A 117 15.36 -2.18 -2.46
C SER A 117 15.47 -1.75 -1.00
N LEU A 118 16.69 -1.47 -0.54
CA LEU A 118 16.94 -0.98 0.82
C LEU A 118 17.35 0.49 0.75
N LEU A 119 16.57 1.41 1.32
CA LEU A 119 17.07 2.78 1.47
C LEU A 119 17.96 2.87 2.70
N LEU A 120 19.14 3.43 2.54
CA LEU A 120 20.18 3.48 3.55
C LEU A 120 20.48 4.94 3.92
N GLN A 121 20.66 5.23 5.22
CA GLN A 121 20.98 6.57 5.71
C GLN A 121 22.44 6.69 6.20
N ASN A 122 23.08 7.85 6.00
CA ASN A 122 24.40 8.21 6.57
C ASN A 122 25.53 7.31 6.03
N CYS A 123 25.57 7.16 4.71
CA CYS A 123 26.50 6.28 4.02
C CYS A 123 27.80 7.01 3.63
N THR A 124 28.96 6.36 3.75
CA THR A 124 30.26 6.99 3.44
C THR A 124 30.78 6.70 2.03
N LYS A 125 30.05 5.90 1.24
CA LYS A 125 30.38 5.58 -0.16
C LYS A 125 29.10 5.59 -1.03
N PRO A 126 29.14 6.20 -2.23
CA PRO A 126 28.00 6.20 -3.15
C PRO A 126 27.75 4.79 -3.69
N LEU A 127 26.48 4.45 -3.85
CA LEU A 127 26.03 3.16 -4.36
C LEU A 127 25.65 3.26 -5.83
N ASN A 128 25.94 2.21 -6.61
CA ASN A 128 25.50 2.11 -7.99
C ASN A 128 23.97 2.18 -8.03
N SER A 129 23.46 3.18 -8.76
CA SER A 129 22.05 3.55 -9.00
C SER A 129 21.23 4.02 -7.79
N CYS A 130 20.91 5.33 -7.83
CA CYS A 130 20.15 6.18 -6.89
C CYS A 130 20.89 6.63 -5.62
N VAL A 131 21.63 7.74 -5.78
CA VAL A 131 22.17 8.60 -4.72
C VAL A 131 21.36 9.90 -4.72
N ILE A 132 20.88 10.35 -3.56
CA ILE A 132 20.43 11.74 -3.35
C ILE A 132 21.50 12.43 -2.52
N PRO A 133 22.48 13.12 -3.13
CA PRO A 133 23.45 13.87 -2.37
C PRO A 133 22.75 15.13 -1.84
N THR A 134 22.66 15.26 -0.52
CA THR A 134 22.18 16.51 0.11
C THR A 134 23.01 17.72 -0.34
N SER A 135 24.28 17.50 -0.70
CA SER A 135 25.20 18.50 -1.26
C SER A 135 24.87 18.91 -2.72
N SER A 136 24.36 17.99 -3.54
CA SER A 136 23.86 18.32 -4.89
C SER A 136 22.52 19.04 -4.80
N LEU A 137 21.62 18.59 -3.92
CA LEU A 137 20.39 19.34 -3.61
C LEU A 137 20.71 20.76 -3.14
N ARG A 138 21.73 20.94 -2.29
CA ARG A 138 22.16 22.27 -1.81
C ARG A 138 22.69 23.17 -2.94
N ARG A 139 23.47 22.60 -3.86
CA ARG A 139 24.06 23.34 -4.99
C ARG A 139 23.01 23.71 -6.03
N ASP A 140 22.15 22.76 -6.39
CA ASP A 140 21.19 22.90 -7.47
C ASP A 140 19.93 23.66 -7.00
N LEU A 141 19.54 23.54 -5.73
CA LEU A 141 18.38 24.25 -5.15
C LEU A 141 18.75 25.53 -4.37
N LYS A 142 20.03 25.92 -4.32
CA LYS A 142 20.53 27.13 -3.61
C LYS A 142 20.07 27.24 -2.15
N LEU A 143 19.97 26.12 -1.45
CA LEU A 143 19.48 26.01 -0.08
C LEU A 143 20.52 26.53 0.93
N ALA A 144 20.11 27.47 1.78
CA ALA A 144 20.97 28.27 2.63
C ALA A 144 20.85 27.82 4.10
N ASN A 145 21.53 26.70 4.42
CA ASN A 145 21.76 26.13 5.76
C ASN A 145 21.02 24.82 6.10
N CYS A 146 21.13 23.81 5.24
CA CYS A 146 21.09 22.43 5.72
C CYS A 146 22.23 22.24 6.76
N GLY A 147 21.87 22.01 8.03
CA GLY A 147 22.84 21.83 9.12
C GLY A 147 23.83 20.67 8.86
N ASP A 148 25.02 20.73 9.46
CA ASP A 148 26.20 19.86 9.25
C ASP A 148 26.01 18.35 9.50
N LYS A 149 24.79 17.86 9.70
CA LYS A 149 24.52 16.42 9.78
C LYS A 149 24.25 15.91 8.37
N ASN A 150 25.26 15.28 7.76
CA ASN A 150 25.15 14.54 6.49
C ASN A 150 24.07 13.46 6.59
N TYR A 151 22.85 13.79 6.17
CA TYR A 151 21.77 12.84 6.00
C TYR A 151 21.69 12.44 4.52
N ASP A 152 22.68 11.70 4.04
CA ASP A 152 22.61 11.13 2.70
C ASP A 152 21.75 9.87 2.73
N PHE A 153 20.69 9.88 1.94
CA PHE A 153 19.81 8.74 1.70
C PHE A 153 20.17 8.12 0.36
N ASN A 154 20.56 6.83 0.38
CA ASN A 154 20.96 6.09 -0.82
C ASN A 154 20.10 4.83 -0.98
N CYS A 155 19.69 4.51 -2.20
CA CYS A 155 19.03 3.24 -2.47
C CYS A 155 20.08 2.16 -2.78
N TYR A 156 20.12 1.10 -1.97
CA TYR A 156 20.87 -0.11 -2.28
C TYR A 156 19.96 -1.11 -3.00
N SER A 157 20.31 -1.40 -4.26
CA SER A 157 19.74 -2.50 -5.04
C SER A 157 20.88 -3.21 -5.79
N GLN A 158 20.73 -4.50 -6.06
CA GLN A 158 21.74 -5.29 -6.76
C GLN A 158 21.17 -5.78 -8.09
N GLY A 159 21.81 -5.42 -9.21
CA GLY A 159 21.35 -5.80 -10.55
C GLY A 159 21.31 -7.32 -10.77
N ARG A 160 20.35 -7.78 -11.59
CA ARG A 160 20.00 -9.20 -11.86
C ARG A 160 21.14 -10.13 -12.35
N ARG A 161 22.38 -9.63 -12.53
CA ARG A 161 23.44 -10.35 -13.28
C ARG A 161 24.37 -11.25 -12.46
N ALA A 162 24.10 -11.54 -11.18
CA ALA A 162 24.95 -12.53 -10.48
C ALA A 162 24.34 -13.30 -9.29
N PHE A 163 23.33 -12.78 -8.58
CA PHE A 163 22.79 -13.44 -7.37
C PHE A 163 21.31 -13.15 -7.14
N ASP A 164 20.56 -14.17 -6.69
CA ASP A 164 19.14 -14.06 -6.29
C ASP A 164 18.95 -13.34 -4.93
N THR A 165 20.05 -13.13 -4.18
CA THR A 165 20.07 -12.53 -2.84
C THR A 165 21.06 -11.38 -2.73
N LEU A 166 20.72 -10.38 -1.92
CA LEU A 166 21.58 -9.28 -1.49
C LEU A 166 22.69 -9.81 -0.57
N ARG A 167 23.92 -9.36 -0.79
CA ARG A 167 25.07 -9.70 0.07
C ARG A 167 25.25 -8.69 1.22
N TYR A 168 25.30 -9.19 2.46
CA TYR A 168 25.50 -8.37 3.66
C TYR A 168 26.82 -7.59 3.63
N ASP A 169 27.89 -8.22 3.15
CA ASP A 169 29.22 -7.58 3.10
C ASP A 169 29.24 -6.40 2.13
N ASN A 170 28.57 -6.53 0.97
CA ASN A 170 28.42 -5.44 0.02
C ASN A 170 27.63 -4.27 0.62
N MET A 171 26.65 -4.58 1.45
CA MET A 171 25.83 -3.58 2.14
C MET A 171 26.60 -2.92 3.30
N THR A 172 27.37 -3.65 4.11
CA THR A 172 28.15 -3.08 5.24
C THR A 172 29.35 -2.25 4.79
N LEU A 173 29.89 -2.51 3.60
CA LEU A 173 30.92 -1.66 2.97
C LEU A 173 30.46 -0.20 2.75
N THR A 174 29.15 0.05 2.84
CA THR A 174 28.57 1.41 2.70
C THR A 174 28.48 2.20 4.01
N ARG A 175 28.67 1.54 5.17
CA ARG A 175 28.64 2.13 6.53
C ARG A 175 27.35 2.88 6.90
N CYS A 176 26.21 2.50 6.33
CA CYS A 176 24.94 3.17 6.61
C CYS A 176 24.32 2.76 7.96
N LYS A 177 23.45 3.62 8.51
CA LYS A 177 22.88 3.48 9.85
C LYS A 177 21.49 2.86 9.90
N SER A 178 20.63 2.97 8.87
CA SER A 178 19.24 2.47 8.92
C SER A 178 18.63 2.08 7.58
N THR A 179 17.55 1.28 7.58
CA THR A 179 16.93 0.67 6.38
C THR A 179 15.39 0.71 6.31
N TYR A 180 14.82 0.79 5.09
CA TYR A 180 13.41 0.43 4.77
C TYR A 180 13.31 -0.38 3.47
N THR A 181 12.15 -0.99 3.17
CA THR A 181 11.94 -1.83 1.97
C THR A 181 10.93 -1.23 1.00
N GLU A 182 11.25 -1.24 -0.28
CA GLU A 182 10.34 -0.90 -1.39
C GLU A 182 10.10 -2.12 -2.29
N LYS A 183 8.88 -2.21 -2.84
CA LYS A 183 8.47 -3.22 -3.83
C LYS A 183 7.81 -2.53 -5.02
N PRO A 184 7.99 -3.07 -6.24
CA PRO A 184 7.22 -2.60 -7.40
C PRO A 184 5.72 -2.81 -7.19
N GLY A 185 4.92 -1.77 -7.43
CA GLY A 185 3.47 -1.85 -7.55
C GLY A 185 3.02 -2.12 -8.99
N HIS A 186 1.83 -1.65 -9.34
CA HIS A 186 1.34 -1.63 -10.72
C HIS A 186 2.16 -0.69 -11.59
N ASN A 187 2.28 -1.02 -12.88
CA ASN A 187 2.71 -0.04 -13.87
C ASN A 187 1.59 0.97 -14.10
N PHE A 188 1.91 2.26 -13.97
CA PHE A 188 0.95 3.34 -14.19
C PHE A 188 1.10 3.89 -15.61
N SER A 189 0.05 3.72 -16.43
CA SER A 189 0.02 4.26 -17.79
C SER A 189 -0.34 5.74 -17.79
N LEU A 190 0.48 6.56 -18.43
CA LEU A 190 0.23 8.00 -18.60
C LEU A 190 -0.86 8.22 -19.67
N ASN A 191 -1.72 9.20 -19.45
CA ASN A 191 -2.81 9.57 -20.37
C ASN A 191 -2.61 10.95 -21.03
N ALA A 192 -1.49 11.61 -20.78
CA ALA A 192 -1.12 12.91 -21.35
C ALA A 192 0.39 13.00 -21.57
N THR A 193 0.81 13.75 -22.59
CA THR A 193 2.21 13.99 -22.92
C THR A 193 2.67 15.30 -22.27
N PHE A 194 3.65 15.24 -21.36
CA PHE A 194 4.06 16.39 -20.54
C PHE A 194 4.36 17.66 -21.35
N ASP A 195 5.12 17.55 -22.45
CA ASP A 195 5.54 18.70 -23.27
C ASP A 195 4.41 19.29 -24.14
N GLU A 196 3.27 18.59 -24.25
CA GLU A 196 2.11 19.02 -25.04
C GLU A 196 0.98 19.59 -24.16
N VAL A 197 1.14 19.51 -22.83
CA VAL A 197 0.14 19.95 -21.87
C VAL A 197 0.13 21.47 -21.75
N ASP A 198 -1.05 22.06 -21.97
CA ASP A 198 -1.34 23.44 -21.61
C ASP A 198 -1.84 23.51 -20.15
N PHE A 199 -0.94 23.86 -19.23
CA PHE A 199 -1.24 23.93 -17.79
C PHE A 199 -2.34 24.95 -17.44
N SER A 200 -2.61 25.93 -18.31
CA SER A 200 -3.67 26.91 -18.07
C SER A 200 -5.08 26.29 -18.05
N LYS A 201 -5.26 25.12 -18.68
CA LYS A 201 -6.53 24.39 -18.76
C LYS A 201 -6.87 23.54 -17.53
N TYR A 202 -5.97 23.44 -16.57
CA TYR A 202 -6.14 22.60 -15.38
C TYR A 202 -6.43 23.46 -14.16
N ASP A 203 -7.38 23.09 -13.31
CA ASP A 203 -7.75 23.86 -12.12
C ASP A 203 -6.87 23.56 -10.90
N ALA A 204 -6.20 22.40 -10.89
CA ALA A 204 -5.31 21.96 -9.83
C ALA A 204 -4.11 21.17 -10.34
N LEU A 205 -3.02 21.22 -9.56
CA LEU A 205 -1.86 20.36 -9.67
C LEU A 205 -1.79 19.41 -8.48
N VAL A 206 -1.74 18.10 -8.74
CA VAL A 206 -1.51 17.07 -7.72
C VAL A 206 -0.11 16.50 -7.90
N ILE A 207 0.67 16.47 -6.81
CA ILE A 207 2.06 16.00 -6.79
C ILE A 207 2.15 14.76 -5.88
N PRO A 208 2.20 13.55 -6.47
CA PRO A 208 2.36 12.31 -5.72
C PRO A 208 3.69 12.25 -4.97
N GLY A 209 3.75 11.36 -3.98
CA GLY A 209 4.97 11.02 -3.25
C GLY A 209 5.81 9.92 -3.93
N GLY A 210 6.39 9.06 -3.11
CA GLY A 210 7.30 8.01 -3.56
C GLY A 210 8.68 8.56 -3.89
N ARG A 211 9.43 7.87 -4.76
CA ARG A 211 10.78 8.29 -5.18
C ARG A 211 10.78 9.27 -6.36
N ALA A 212 9.67 9.41 -7.07
CA ALA A 212 9.58 10.29 -8.24
C ALA A 212 9.95 11.75 -7.94
N PRO A 213 9.49 12.36 -6.82
CA PRO A 213 9.84 13.73 -6.47
C PRO A 213 11.34 13.99 -6.38
N GLU A 214 12.16 12.99 -6.05
CA GLU A 214 13.61 13.15 -5.88
C GLU A 214 14.30 13.56 -7.19
N TYR A 215 13.95 12.91 -8.30
CA TYR A 215 14.52 13.24 -9.61
C TYR A 215 13.70 14.28 -10.37
N LEU A 216 12.41 14.44 -10.07
CA LEU A 216 11.57 15.47 -10.67
C LEU A 216 11.90 16.87 -10.10
N ALA A 217 12.36 16.97 -8.85
CA ALA A 217 12.72 18.23 -8.22
C ALA A 217 13.98 18.89 -8.80
N ILE A 218 14.73 18.20 -9.67
CA ILE A 218 15.88 18.76 -10.40
C ILE A 218 15.57 19.03 -11.89
N ASN A 219 14.34 18.76 -12.34
CA ASN A 219 13.92 19.00 -13.70
C ASN A 219 13.24 20.37 -13.82
N GLU A 220 13.89 21.31 -14.53
CA GLU A 220 13.42 22.70 -14.62
C GLU A 220 12.04 22.83 -15.28
N SER A 221 11.68 21.98 -16.24
CA SER A 221 10.34 22.00 -16.86
C SER A 221 9.26 21.64 -15.83
N VAL A 222 9.56 20.73 -14.90
CA VAL A 222 8.66 20.36 -13.80
C VAL A 222 8.56 21.48 -12.77
N LEU A 223 9.69 22.10 -12.41
CA LEU A 223 9.68 23.24 -11.48
C LEU A 223 8.90 24.42 -12.07
N ASN A 224 9.06 24.70 -13.37
CA ASN A 224 8.32 25.74 -14.06
C ASN A 224 6.81 25.44 -14.09
N CYS A 225 6.41 24.18 -14.30
CA CYS A 225 5.01 23.76 -14.16
C CYS A 225 4.46 24.13 -12.77
N ALA A 226 5.15 23.73 -11.69
CA ALA A 226 4.70 24.06 -10.33
C ALA A 226 4.63 25.58 -10.07
N ARG A 227 5.58 26.36 -10.59
CA ARG A 227 5.56 27.83 -10.48
C ARG A 227 4.36 28.43 -11.22
N GLN A 228 4.02 27.97 -12.42
CA GLN A 228 2.85 28.47 -13.17
C GLN A 228 1.52 28.24 -12.41
N PHE A 229 1.34 27.07 -11.78
CA PHE A 229 0.17 26.83 -10.92
C PHE A 229 0.18 27.75 -9.69
N SER A 230 1.34 28.00 -9.10
CA SER A 230 1.46 28.91 -7.96
C SER A 230 1.16 30.36 -8.33
N ASP A 231 1.70 30.85 -9.44
CA ASP A 231 1.53 32.22 -9.93
C ASP A 231 0.07 32.50 -10.33
N SER A 232 -0.64 31.49 -10.81
CA SER A 232 -2.08 31.58 -11.11
C SER A 232 -2.98 31.44 -9.88
N GLY A 233 -2.42 31.19 -8.69
CA GLY A 233 -3.19 31.00 -7.46
C GLY A 233 -4.04 29.72 -7.44
N LYS A 234 -3.84 28.82 -8.39
CA LYS A 234 -4.58 27.55 -8.52
C LYS A 234 -4.19 26.57 -7.42
N VAL A 235 -5.02 25.56 -7.22
CA VAL A 235 -4.80 24.57 -6.16
C VAL A 235 -3.52 23.77 -6.44
N ILE A 236 -2.65 23.67 -5.45
CA ILE A 236 -1.49 22.78 -5.46
C ILE A 236 -1.63 21.82 -4.30
N ALA A 237 -1.68 20.54 -4.59
CA ALA A 237 -1.78 19.48 -3.60
C ALA A 237 -0.55 18.58 -3.70
N ALA A 238 0.21 18.42 -2.62
CA ALA A 238 1.40 17.56 -2.58
C ALA A 238 1.37 16.61 -1.40
N ILE A 239 1.87 15.39 -1.56
CA ILE A 239 1.82 14.39 -0.49
C ILE A 239 3.15 13.63 -0.33
N CYS A 240 3.46 13.26 0.91
CA CYS A 240 4.62 12.45 1.26
C CYS A 240 5.94 13.10 0.86
N HIS A 241 6.53 12.72 -0.28
CA HIS A 241 7.76 13.30 -0.79
C HIS A 241 7.53 14.37 -1.87
N GLY A 242 6.30 14.56 -2.35
CA GLY A 242 5.96 15.51 -3.42
C GLY A 242 6.36 16.96 -3.12
N GLN A 243 6.38 17.31 -1.83
CA GLN A 243 6.78 18.62 -1.32
C GLN A 243 8.24 18.98 -1.66
N LEU A 244 9.10 18.01 -2.01
CA LEU A 244 10.45 18.29 -2.53
C LEU A 244 10.41 19.15 -3.80
N ILE A 245 9.45 18.91 -4.69
CA ILE A 245 9.29 19.70 -5.93
C ILE A 245 8.91 21.14 -5.56
N LEU A 246 8.04 21.33 -4.57
CA LEU A 246 7.64 22.67 -4.13
C LEU A 246 8.79 23.44 -3.46
N ALA A 247 9.60 22.74 -2.65
CA ALA A 247 10.80 23.30 -2.05
C ALA A 247 11.80 23.75 -3.14
N ALA A 248 12.07 22.87 -4.11
CA ALA A 248 12.96 23.14 -5.22
C ALA A 248 12.48 24.28 -6.13
N ALA A 249 11.16 24.40 -6.32
CA ALA A 249 10.55 25.47 -7.08
C ALA A 249 10.57 26.83 -6.34
N GLY A 250 10.94 26.86 -5.05
CA GLY A 250 10.95 28.06 -4.21
C GLY A 250 9.57 28.49 -3.70
N LEU A 251 8.60 27.57 -3.68
CA LEU A 251 7.18 27.87 -3.48
C LEU A 251 6.70 27.79 -2.02
N LEU A 252 7.59 27.46 -1.09
CA LEU A 252 7.22 27.19 0.31
C LEU A 252 7.50 28.35 1.27
N LYS A 253 8.14 29.44 0.82
CA LYS A 253 8.53 30.55 1.70
C LYS A 253 7.31 31.16 2.40
N GLY A 254 7.29 31.08 3.73
CA GLY A 254 6.21 31.57 4.60
C GLY A 254 4.94 30.72 4.61
N ARG A 255 4.90 29.64 3.83
CA ARG A 255 3.72 28.76 3.69
C ARG A 255 3.68 27.72 4.81
N LYS A 256 2.50 27.42 5.33
CA LYS A 256 2.33 26.31 6.28
C LYS A 256 2.22 25.01 5.51
N CYS A 257 3.03 24.01 5.85
CA CYS A 257 2.91 22.68 5.24
C CYS A 257 3.38 21.57 6.18
N THR A 258 2.88 20.37 5.92
CA THR A 258 3.42 19.11 6.44
C THR A 258 3.95 18.25 5.28
N ALA A 259 4.62 17.14 5.59
CA ALA A 259 5.11 16.17 4.61
C ALA A 259 5.52 14.88 5.33
N TYR A 260 6.08 13.92 4.58
CA TYR A 260 6.81 12.83 5.21
C TYR A 260 7.94 13.40 6.08
N HIS A 261 8.06 12.91 7.32
CA HIS A 261 8.92 13.51 8.36
C HIS A 261 10.38 13.71 7.93
N ALA A 262 10.91 12.86 7.03
CA ALA A 262 12.28 12.97 6.55
C ALA A 262 12.53 14.27 5.76
N LEU A 263 11.48 14.89 5.21
CA LEU A 263 11.58 16.15 4.48
C LEU A 263 11.65 17.38 5.38
N ARG A 264 11.35 17.26 6.68
CA ARG A 264 11.28 18.38 7.63
C ARG A 264 12.46 19.37 7.52
N PRO A 265 13.74 18.94 7.50
CA PRO A 265 14.86 19.89 7.40
C PRO A 265 14.86 20.69 6.08
N VAL A 266 14.58 20.01 4.96
CA VAL A 266 14.60 20.62 3.62
C VAL A 266 13.46 21.64 3.47
N LEU A 267 12.27 21.33 3.99
CA LEU A 267 11.14 22.26 3.90
C LEU A 267 11.34 23.50 4.78
N ILE A 268 11.89 23.34 5.98
CA ILE A 268 12.24 24.48 6.84
C ILE A 268 13.29 25.37 6.16
N ASP A 269 14.33 24.78 5.56
CA ASP A 269 15.37 25.54 4.85
C ASP A 269 14.82 26.27 3.61
N ALA A 270 13.85 25.66 2.92
CA ALA A 270 13.09 26.31 1.85
C ALA A 270 12.15 27.44 2.34
N GLY A 271 12.17 27.75 3.63
CA GLY A 271 11.40 28.83 4.25
C GLY A 271 9.98 28.46 4.65
N ALA A 272 9.62 27.17 4.68
CA ALA A 272 8.30 26.74 5.10
C ALA A 272 8.08 26.91 6.61
N HIS A 273 6.85 27.26 6.98
CA HIS A 273 6.35 27.10 8.35
C HIS A 273 5.94 25.65 8.56
N TRP A 274 6.90 24.82 8.98
CA TRP A 274 6.70 23.40 9.20
C TRP A 274 5.65 23.12 10.28
N ILE A 275 4.67 22.29 9.93
CA ILE A 275 3.67 21.76 10.84
C ILE A 275 4.00 20.30 11.13
N GLU A 276 4.41 20.02 12.36
CA GLU A 276 4.72 18.67 12.82
C GLU A 276 3.43 17.83 12.80
N PRO A 277 3.40 16.73 12.02
CA PRO A 277 2.23 15.87 12.00
C PRO A 277 2.10 15.11 13.32
N LYS A 278 0.92 15.18 13.95
CA LYS A 278 0.56 14.40 15.14
C LYS A 278 0.35 12.95 14.78
N THR A 279 -0.23 12.69 13.61
CA THR A 279 -0.41 11.35 13.07
C THR A 279 0.01 11.29 11.60
N MET A 280 0.22 10.07 11.10
CA MET A 280 0.49 9.84 9.68
C MET A 280 -0.72 10.10 8.76
N MET A 281 -1.88 10.41 9.32
CA MET A 281 -3.10 10.76 8.58
C MET A 281 -3.28 12.28 8.42
N ASP A 282 -2.44 13.08 9.06
CA ASP A 282 -2.63 14.53 9.11
C ASP A 282 -2.42 15.19 7.74
N CYS A 283 -3.23 16.22 7.49
CA CYS A 283 -3.07 17.15 6.38
C CYS A 283 -2.91 18.58 6.88
N VAL A 284 -2.38 19.45 6.01
CA VAL A 284 -2.30 20.90 6.23
C VAL A 284 -2.79 21.61 4.99
N SER A 285 -3.72 22.55 5.17
CA SER A 285 -4.17 23.48 4.14
C SER A 285 -3.75 24.90 4.51
N ASP A 286 -3.16 25.61 3.55
CA ASP A 286 -2.72 27.00 3.67
C ASP A 286 -3.11 27.75 2.38
N GLY A 287 -4.34 28.27 2.34
CA GLY A 287 -4.90 28.85 1.11
C GLY A 287 -5.01 27.78 0.00
N ASN A 288 -4.38 28.04 -1.15
CA ASN A 288 -4.38 27.14 -2.30
C ASN A 288 -3.39 25.96 -2.19
N LEU A 289 -2.56 25.89 -1.14
CA LEU A 289 -1.61 24.80 -0.92
C LEU A 289 -2.20 23.78 0.05
N ILE A 290 -2.24 22.52 -0.37
CA ILE A 290 -2.66 21.38 0.44
C ILE A 290 -1.52 20.39 0.53
N THR A 291 -1.20 19.93 1.74
CA THR A 291 -0.12 18.97 1.96
C THR A 291 -0.54 17.84 2.87
N GLY A 292 -0.14 16.61 2.53
CA GLY A 292 -0.38 15.42 3.33
C GLY A 292 0.90 14.65 3.66
N VAL A 293 0.86 13.86 4.75
CA VAL A 293 2.04 13.14 5.27
C VAL A 293 2.32 11.85 4.50
N ILE A 294 1.34 10.95 4.38
CA ILE A 294 1.43 9.71 3.60
C ILE A 294 0.05 9.35 3.03
N TYR A 295 -0.04 8.28 2.24
CA TYR A 295 -1.29 7.82 1.62
C TYR A 295 -2.43 7.53 2.61
N LYS A 296 -2.15 7.29 3.90
CA LYS A 296 -3.20 7.18 4.93
C LYS A 296 -4.00 8.47 5.11
N ALA A 297 -3.43 9.61 4.75
CA ALA A 297 -4.05 10.92 4.76
C ALA A 297 -4.96 11.18 3.54
N HIS A 298 -5.00 10.28 2.55
CA HIS A 298 -5.79 10.47 1.33
C HIS A 298 -7.26 10.90 1.57
N PRO A 299 -8.00 10.37 2.56
CA PRO A 299 -9.36 10.83 2.81
C PRO A 299 -9.46 12.34 3.02
N GLU A 300 -8.77 12.89 4.03
CA GLU A 300 -8.77 14.32 4.31
C GLU A 300 -8.07 15.10 3.19
N TYR A 301 -6.96 14.60 2.66
CA TYR A 301 -6.21 15.23 1.58
C TYR A 301 -7.07 15.47 0.33
N ILE A 302 -7.78 14.45 -0.15
CA ILE A 302 -8.65 14.55 -1.32
C ILE A 302 -9.85 15.46 -1.00
N GLN A 303 -10.43 15.34 0.19
CA GLN A 303 -11.54 16.21 0.61
C GLN A 303 -11.15 17.71 0.60
N LEU A 304 -9.95 18.02 1.11
CA LEU A 304 -9.40 19.38 1.08
C LEU A 304 -9.19 19.87 -0.36
N VAL A 305 -8.73 19.00 -1.26
CA VAL A 305 -8.55 19.35 -2.69
C VAL A 305 -9.88 19.66 -3.36
N VAL A 306 -10.89 18.80 -3.15
CA VAL A 306 -12.25 19.04 -3.66
C VAL A 306 -12.79 20.38 -3.15
N LYS A 307 -12.65 20.65 -1.86
CA LYS A 307 -13.08 21.92 -1.26
C LYS A 307 -12.33 23.13 -1.82
N ALA A 308 -11.01 23.02 -2.02
CA ALA A 308 -10.20 24.09 -2.58
C ALA A 308 -10.51 24.38 -4.06
N LEU A 309 -11.04 23.39 -4.77
CA LEU A 309 -11.60 23.54 -6.12
C LEU A 309 -13.01 24.14 -6.15
N GLY A 310 -13.58 24.52 -4.99
CA GLY A 310 -14.95 25.02 -4.88
C GLY A 310 -16.01 23.93 -4.73
N GLY A 311 -15.59 22.67 -4.57
CA GLY A 311 -16.48 21.53 -4.47
C GLY A 311 -17.23 21.45 -3.14
N GLU A 312 -18.53 21.20 -3.19
CA GLU A 312 -19.38 20.88 -2.04
C GLU A 312 -19.81 19.41 -2.10
N ILE A 313 -19.66 18.68 -0.99
CA ILE A 313 -20.03 17.27 -0.87
C ILE A 313 -21.32 17.16 -0.04
N ALA A 314 -22.35 16.54 -0.62
CA ALA A 314 -23.66 16.38 0.00
C ALA A 314 -24.07 14.90 0.06
N GLY A 315 -24.87 14.54 1.08
CA GLY A 315 -25.45 13.20 1.24
C GLY A 315 -24.50 12.13 1.79
N SER A 316 -23.30 12.50 2.23
CA SER A 316 -22.22 11.58 2.61
C SER A 316 -22.28 11.01 4.03
N ASP A 317 -23.26 11.40 4.85
CA ASP A 317 -23.54 10.72 6.13
C ASP A 317 -24.10 9.32 5.83
N LYS A 318 -23.18 8.39 5.58
CA LYS A 318 -23.40 7.00 5.20
C LYS A 318 -22.36 6.11 5.86
N ARG A 319 -22.79 4.91 6.25
CA ARG A 319 -21.92 3.88 6.80
C ARG A 319 -21.74 2.74 5.81
N ILE A 320 -20.53 2.47 5.35
CA ILE A 320 -20.25 1.51 4.28
C ILE A 320 -19.34 0.40 4.81
N LEU A 321 -19.70 -0.85 4.51
CA LEU A 321 -18.94 -2.02 4.90
C LEU A 321 -18.10 -2.54 3.73
N PHE A 322 -16.82 -2.80 3.95
CA PHE A 322 -15.93 -3.51 3.04
C PHE A 322 -15.71 -4.93 3.54
N LEU A 323 -16.03 -5.91 2.69
CA LEU A 323 -15.74 -7.31 2.93
C LEU A 323 -14.34 -7.64 2.37
N CYS A 324 -13.36 -7.66 3.24
CA CYS A 324 -11.95 -7.87 2.91
C CYS A 324 -11.51 -9.32 3.11
N GLY A 325 -10.35 -9.64 2.55
CA GLY A 325 -9.63 -10.86 2.84
C GLY A 325 -8.19 -10.81 2.33
N ASP A 326 -7.38 -11.76 2.79
CA ASP A 326 -6.01 -11.97 2.35
C ASP A 326 -5.93 -12.15 0.83
N PHE A 327 -4.98 -11.45 0.22
CA PHE A 327 -4.75 -11.35 -1.22
C PHE A 327 -5.94 -10.77 -2.02
N MET A 328 -6.77 -9.94 -1.40
CA MET A 328 -7.61 -9.01 -2.16
C MET A 328 -6.74 -8.04 -2.98
N GLU A 329 -7.27 -7.53 -4.08
CA GLU A 329 -6.49 -6.66 -4.97
C GLU A 329 -6.20 -5.30 -4.30
N ASP A 330 -4.94 -4.85 -4.38
CA ASP A 330 -4.40 -3.69 -3.64
C ASP A 330 -5.11 -2.37 -3.95
N TYR A 331 -5.39 -2.09 -5.23
CA TYR A 331 -6.18 -0.95 -5.65
C TYR A 331 -7.67 -1.15 -5.38
N GLU A 332 -8.20 -2.35 -5.59
CA GLU A 332 -9.65 -2.59 -5.46
C GLU A 332 -10.17 -2.50 -4.02
N VAL A 333 -9.29 -2.64 -3.02
CA VAL A 333 -9.61 -2.27 -1.64
C VAL A 333 -9.31 -0.79 -1.37
N THR A 334 -8.12 -0.30 -1.73
CA THR A 334 -7.63 1.00 -1.25
C THR A 334 -8.34 2.16 -1.93
N VAL A 335 -8.52 2.13 -3.25
CA VAL A 335 -9.08 3.24 -4.02
C VAL A 335 -10.56 3.47 -3.66
N PRO A 336 -11.46 2.46 -3.71
CA PRO A 336 -12.85 2.69 -3.35
C PRO A 336 -13.02 3.10 -1.88
N LEU A 337 -12.26 2.48 -0.97
CA LEU A 337 -12.34 2.77 0.46
C LEU A 337 -11.95 4.23 0.76
N GLN A 338 -10.77 4.66 0.27
CA GLN A 338 -10.31 6.02 0.53
C GLN A 338 -11.13 7.06 -0.22
N SER A 339 -11.70 6.74 -1.39
CA SER A 339 -12.62 7.63 -2.10
C SER A 339 -13.90 7.88 -1.31
N LEU A 340 -14.49 6.83 -0.74
CA LEU A 340 -15.69 6.95 0.09
C LEU A 340 -15.42 7.69 1.40
N GLN A 341 -14.26 7.46 2.01
CA GLN A 341 -13.81 8.23 3.19
C GLN A 341 -13.58 9.71 2.84
N ALA A 342 -13.00 10.02 1.66
CA ALA A 342 -12.80 11.39 1.20
C ALA A 342 -14.12 12.15 0.97
N LEU A 343 -15.19 11.42 0.65
CA LEU A 343 -16.54 11.99 0.57
C LEU A 343 -17.14 12.28 1.96
N GLY A 344 -16.53 11.79 3.03
CA GLY A 344 -17.02 11.93 4.42
C GLY A 344 -17.84 10.75 4.92
N CYS A 345 -17.88 9.63 4.19
CA CYS A 345 -18.57 8.42 4.66
C CYS A 345 -17.78 7.76 5.80
N HIS A 346 -18.49 7.13 6.74
CA HIS A 346 -17.89 6.18 7.67
C HIS A 346 -17.68 4.85 6.94
N VAL A 347 -16.44 4.35 6.88
CA VAL A 347 -16.12 3.11 6.15
C VAL A 347 -15.42 2.12 7.08
N ASP A 348 -16.05 0.96 7.28
CA ASP A 348 -15.48 -0.15 8.05
C ASP A 348 -14.99 -1.26 7.10
N ALA A 349 -13.79 -1.79 7.33
CA ALA A 349 -13.22 -2.91 6.61
C ALA A 349 -13.03 -4.10 7.56
N VAL A 350 -13.61 -5.24 7.19
CA VAL A 350 -13.66 -6.46 8.02
C VAL A 350 -13.20 -7.68 7.23
N CYS A 351 -12.63 -8.67 7.91
CA CYS A 351 -12.28 -9.97 7.34
C CYS A 351 -12.67 -11.05 8.35
N PRO A 352 -13.32 -12.15 7.93
CA PRO A 352 -13.63 -13.27 8.83
C PRO A 352 -12.39 -13.73 9.60
N LYS A 353 -12.56 -14.02 10.90
CA LYS A 353 -11.51 -14.49 11.81
C LYS A 353 -10.42 -13.46 12.10
N LYS A 354 -10.66 -12.18 11.79
CA LYS A 354 -9.76 -11.05 12.08
C LYS A 354 -10.49 -9.91 12.78
N LYS A 355 -9.74 -9.17 13.58
CA LYS A 355 -10.21 -8.06 14.42
C LYS A 355 -9.71 -6.72 13.89
N ALA A 356 -10.32 -5.65 14.38
CA ALA A 356 -9.80 -4.29 14.13
C ALA A 356 -8.32 -4.19 14.53
N GLY A 357 -7.51 -3.61 13.63
CA GLY A 357 -6.05 -3.50 13.81
C GLY A 357 -5.24 -4.67 13.24
N ASP A 358 -5.85 -5.83 12.96
CA ASP A 358 -5.22 -6.87 12.17
C ASP A 358 -5.02 -6.40 10.72
N PHE A 359 -4.21 -7.12 9.94
CA PHE A 359 -3.96 -6.79 8.55
C PHE A 359 -4.26 -7.94 7.59
N CYS A 360 -4.57 -7.60 6.35
CA CYS A 360 -4.63 -8.49 5.20
C CYS A 360 -3.50 -8.15 4.23
N PRO A 361 -2.65 -9.10 3.81
CA PRO A 361 -1.79 -8.88 2.65
C PRO A 361 -2.66 -8.65 1.41
N THR A 362 -2.22 -7.81 0.47
CA THR A 362 -2.92 -7.60 -0.82
C THR A 362 -2.12 -8.15 -1.99
N ALA A 363 -2.79 -8.31 -3.12
CA ALA A 363 -2.22 -8.72 -4.40
C ALA A 363 -2.26 -7.55 -5.40
N VAL A 364 -1.17 -7.34 -6.11
CA VAL A 364 -1.06 -6.43 -7.26
C VAL A 364 -1.25 -7.27 -8.51
N HIS A 365 -2.36 -7.07 -9.21
CA HIS A 365 -2.67 -7.74 -10.47
C HIS A 365 -2.43 -6.80 -11.64
N ASP A 366 -1.44 -7.13 -12.48
CA ASP A 366 -1.04 -6.28 -13.61
C ASP A 366 -0.73 -7.10 -14.87
N PHE A 367 -0.98 -6.51 -16.05
CA PHE A 367 -0.78 -7.16 -17.34
C PHE A 367 0.59 -6.79 -17.92
N GLU A 368 1.52 -7.75 -17.95
CA GLU A 368 2.92 -7.54 -18.33
C GLU A 368 3.31 -8.23 -19.66
N GLY A 369 2.30 -8.62 -20.46
CA GLY A 369 2.48 -9.20 -21.80
C GLY A 369 2.11 -10.68 -21.95
N ASP A 370 1.76 -11.35 -20.85
CA ASP A 370 1.29 -12.74 -20.85
C ASP A 370 -0.22 -12.86 -21.16
N GLN A 371 -0.71 -14.09 -21.30
CA GLN A 371 -2.14 -14.38 -21.56
C GLN A 371 -3.09 -13.96 -20.43
N THR A 372 -2.57 -13.79 -19.21
CA THR A 372 -3.30 -13.33 -18.03
C THR A 372 -2.39 -12.44 -17.18
N TYR A 373 -2.96 -11.77 -16.17
CA TYR A 373 -2.20 -10.90 -15.27
C TYR A 373 -1.12 -11.66 -14.48
N THR A 374 -0.06 -10.93 -14.14
CA THR A 374 0.93 -11.31 -13.12
C THR A 374 0.41 -10.98 -11.72
N GLU A 375 0.90 -11.68 -10.69
CA GLU A 375 0.60 -11.36 -9.29
C GLU A 375 1.87 -10.99 -8.54
N LYS A 376 1.84 -9.83 -7.88
CA LYS A 376 2.91 -9.33 -7.00
C LYS A 376 2.34 -9.00 -5.61
N PRO A 377 3.14 -9.05 -4.53
CA PRO A 377 2.68 -8.61 -3.22
C PRO A 377 2.47 -7.09 -3.19
N GLY A 378 1.29 -6.65 -2.76
CA GLY A 378 0.96 -5.23 -2.53
C GLY A 378 1.21 -4.77 -1.10
N HIS A 379 0.45 -3.77 -0.67
CA HIS A 379 0.49 -3.23 0.69
C HIS A 379 -0.17 -4.19 1.71
N ASN A 380 0.21 -4.09 2.98
CA ASN A 380 -0.59 -4.69 4.04
C ASN A 380 -1.73 -3.73 4.37
N PHE A 381 -2.97 -4.17 4.13
CA PHE A 381 -4.17 -3.40 4.42
C PHE A 381 -4.61 -3.63 5.86
N ILE A 382 -4.71 -2.57 6.67
CA ILE A 382 -5.13 -2.66 8.08
C ILE A 382 -6.66 -2.62 8.18
N LEU A 383 -7.25 -3.61 8.83
CA LEU A 383 -8.68 -3.69 9.07
C LEU A 383 -9.11 -2.67 10.13
N THR A 384 -10.26 -2.03 9.92
CA THR A 384 -10.77 -0.97 10.81
C THR A 384 -11.82 -1.46 11.78
N ALA A 385 -12.44 -2.61 11.52
CA ALA A 385 -13.46 -3.21 12.38
C ALA A 385 -13.27 -4.73 12.51
N SER A 386 -13.87 -5.33 13.54
CA SER A 386 -13.89 -6.78 13.74
C SER A 386 -15.07 -7.39 13.00
N TYR A 387 -14.87 -8.55 12.37
CA TYR A 387 -15.93 -9.24 11.64
C TYR A 387 -16.94 -9.89 12.59
N GLU A 388 -16.46 -10.51 13.68
CA GLU A 388 -17.32 -11.17 14.65
C GLU A 388 -18.14 -10.15 15.44
N GLY A 389 -19.46 -10.37 15.49
CA GLY A 389 -20.39 -9.48 16.19
C GLY A 389 -20.83 -8.25 15.38
N LEU A 390 -20.47 -8.18 14.10
CA LEU A 390 -20.88 -7.11 13.20
C LEU A 390 -22.41 -7.05 13.03
N ASP A 391 -23.00 -5.88 13.27
CA ASP A 391 -24.39 -5.63 12.88
C ASP A 391 -24.49 -5.03 11.47
N ALA A 392 -24.77 -5.89 10.50
CA ALA A 392 -25.03 -5.51 9.10
C ALA A 392 -26.22 -4.55 8.92
N SER A 393 -27.13 -4.44 9.89
CA SER A 393 -28.27 -3.51 9.79
C SER A 393 -27.84 -2.04 9.86
N SER A 394 -26.71 -1.77 10.53
CA SER A 394 -26.15 -0.43 10.74
C SER A 394 -25.42 0.16 9.53
N TYR A 395 -25.22 -0.60 8.46
CA TYR A 395 -24.51 -0.17 7.24
C TYR A 395 -25.48 0.12 6.11
N ASP A 396 -25.29 1.21 5.39
CA ASP A 396 -26.08 1.59 4.22
C ASP A 396 -25.70 0.82 2.96
N ALA A 397 -24.44 0.41 2.84
CA ALA A 397 -23.95 -0.34 1.67
C ALA A 397 -22.86 -1.36 2.01
N LEU A 398 -22.67 -2.30 1.07
CA LEU A 398 -21.61 -3.31 1.08
C LEU A 398 -20.73 -3.13 -0.17
N VAL A 399 -19.40 -3.17 0.02
CA VAL A 399 -18.40 -3.21 -1.05
C VAL A 399 -17.61 -4.52 -0.95
N ILE A 400 -17.41 -5.18 -2.09
CA ILE A 400 -16.66 -6.43 -2.22
C ILE A 400 -15.52 -6.21 -3.23
N PRO A 401 -14.28 -5.96 -2.74
CA PRO A 401 -13.08 -5.95 -3.58
C PRO A 401 -12.85 -7.30 -4.26
N GLY A 402 -12.12 -7.31 -5.38
CA GLY A 402 -11.70 -8.53 -6.05
C GLY A 402 -10.35 -9.03 -5.57
N GLY A 403 -9.49 -9.41 -6.51
CA GLY A 403 -8.26 -10.16 -6.25
C GLY A 403 -8.53 -11.64 -5.99
N ARG A 404 -7.70 -12.27 -5.16
CA ARG A 404 -7.85 -13.69 -4.80
C ARG A 404 -8.73 -13.94 -3.59
N SER A 405 -8.97 -12.92 -2.76
CA SER A 405 -9.81 -13.08 -1.56
C SER A 405 -11.22 -13.64 -1.81
N PRO A 406 -11.92 -13.25 -2.90
CA PRO A 406 -13.29 -13.72 -3.13
C PRO A 406 -13.41 -15.24 -3.30
N GLU A 407 -12.37 -15.91 -3.82
CA GLU A 407 -12.42 -17.33 -4.15
C GLU A 407 -12.64 -18.20 -2.90
N TYR A 408 -12.00 -17.84 -1.78
CA TYR A 408 -12.14 -18.58 -0.53
C TYR A 408 -13.20 -17.98 0.38
N LEU A 409 -13.46 -16.67 0.31
CA LEU A 409 -14.56 -16.04 1.08
C LEU A 409 -15.93 -16.53 0.59
N ALA A 410 -16.06 -16.90 -0.69
CA ALA A 410 -17.25 -17.51 -1.25
C ALA A 410 -17.60 -18.89 -0.62
N LEU A 411 -16.67 -19.50 0.12
CA LEU A 411 -16.87 -20.77 0.82
C LEU A 411 -17.27 -20.58 2.30
N ASP A 412 -17.22 -19.36 2.82
CA ASP A 412 -17.54 -19.07 4.22
C ASP A 412 -19.05 -18.77 4.37
N GLU A 413 -19.78 -19.63 5.08
CA GLU A 413 -21.23 -19.47 5.24
C GLU A 413 -21.64 -18.17 5.93
N THR A 414 -20.80 -17.63 6.82
CA THR A 414 -21.09 -16.35 7.48
C THR A 414 -21.03 -15.19 6.50
N VAL A 415 -20.09 -15.25 5.55
CA VAL A 415 -19.97 -14.28 4.46
C VAL A 415 -21.16 -14.37 3.52
N ILE A 416 -21.56 -15.60 3.15
CA ILE A 416 -22.73 -15.83 2.31
C ILE A 416 -24.00 -15.28 2.98
N ALA A 417 -24.16 -15.50 4.28
CA ALA A 417 -25.29 -14.96 5.04
C ALA A 417 -25.29 -13.42 5.07
N LEU A 418 -24.11 -12.81 5.27
CA LEU A 418 -23.94 -11.35 5.24
C LEU A 418 -24.38 -10.76 3.89
N VAL A 419 -23.87 -11.30 2.78
CA VAL A 419 -24.19 -10.84 1.42
C VAL A 419 -25.69 -10.97 1.13
N LYS A 420 -26.30 -12.12 1.49
CA LYS A 420 -27.75 -12.33 1.35
C LYS A 420 -28.54 -11.27 2.10
N LYS A 421 -28.14 -10.90 3.33
CA LYS A 421 -28.83 -9.88 4.14
C LYS A 421 -28.83 -8.51 3.47
N PHE A 422 -27.69 -8.06 2.90
CA PHE A 422 -27.64 -6.79 2.17
C PHE A 422 -28.53 -6.80 0.92
N MET A 423 -28.45 -7.86 0.12
CA MET A 423 -29.22 -7.99 -1.12
C MET A 423 -30.74 -8.08 -0.85
N GLN A 424 -31.16 -8.85 0.16
CA GLN A 424 -32.57 -8.95 0.56
C GLN A 424 -33.12 -7.63 1.10
N SER A 425 -32.27 -6.84 1.78
CA SER A 425 -32.63 -5.50 2.27
C SER A 425 -32.64 -4.45 1.16
N LYS A 426 -32.32 -4.82 -0.09
CA LYS A 426 -32.18 -3.92 -1.25
C LYS A 426 -31.21 -2.75 -1.01
N LYS A 427 -30.25 -2.93 -0.09
CA LYS A 427 -29.18 -1.96 0.16
C LYS A 427 -28.19 -1.99 -1.00
N PRO A 428 -27.55 -0.87 -1.37
CA PRO A 428 -26.52 -0.87 -2.39
C PRO A 428 -25.41 -1.90 -2.09
N VAL A 429 -25.11 -2.75 -3.07
CA VAL A 429 -23.99 -3.69 -3.06
C VAL A 429 -23.12 -3.39 -4.27
N ALA A 430 -21.84 -3.13 -4.04
CA ALA A 430 -20.88 -2.85 -5.09
C ALA A 430 -19.79 -3.93 -5.09
N SER A 431 -19.63 -4.65 -6.20
CA SER A 431 -18.65 -5.74 -6.33
C SER A 431 -17.79 -5.54 -7.56
N ILE A 432 -16.49 -5.82 -7.47
CA ILE A 432 -15.56 -5.62 -8.58
C ILE A 432 -14.68 -6.85 -8.84
N CYS A 433 -14.32 -7.05 -10.10
CA CYS A 433 -13.37 -8.07 -10.53
C CYS A 433 -13.81 -9.50 -10.16
N HIS A 434 -13.16 -10.11 -9.18
CA HIS A 434 -13.50 -11.45 -8.67
C HIS A 434 -14.52 -11.44 -7.54
N GLY A 435 -14.88 -10.28 -6.96
CA GLY A 435 -15.84 -10.16 -5.86
C GLY A 435 -17.18 -10.83 -6.15
N GLN A 436 -17.57 -10.85 -7.43
CA GLN A 436 -18.82 -11.43 -7.93
C GLN A 436 -18.88 -12.94 -7.71
N GLN A 437 -17.76 -13.62 -7.47
CA GLN A 437 -17.74 -15.03 -7.07
C GLN A 437 -18.51 -15.26 -5.76
N ILE A 438 -18.41 -14.34 -4.80
CA ILE A 438 -19.17 -14.41 -3.54
C ILE A 438 -20.67 -14.21 -3.83
N LEU A 439 -21.02 -13.26 -4.70
CA LEU A 439 -22.42 -13.03 -5.10
C LEU A 439 -23.02 -14.25 -5.80
N ALA A 440 -22.26 -14.90 -6.67
CA ALA A 440 -22.66 -16.14 -7.35
C ALA A 440 -22.88 -17.27 -6.33
N ALA A 441 -21.94 -17.49 -5.41
CA ALA A 441 -22.06 -18.50 -4.35
C ALA A 441 -23.24 -18.22 -3.39
N ALA A 442 -23.54 -16.94 -3.15
CA ALA A 442 -24.70 -16.54 -2.36
C ALA A 442 -26.05 -16.72 -3.08
N GLY A 443 -26.04 -17.04 -4.38
CA GLY A 443 -27.24 -17.21 -5.19
C GLY A 443 -28.02 -15.90 -5.43
N VAL A 444 -27.41 -14.75 -5.16
CA VAL A 444 -28.07 -13.43 -5.27
C VAL A 444 -27.98 -12.84 -6.68
N LEU A 445 -27.29 -13.52 -7.60
CA LEU A 445 -27.19 -13.14 -9.01
C LEU A 445 -28.36 -13.64 -9.87
N LYS A 446 -29.19 -14.56 -9.38
CA LYS A 446 -30.27 -15.16 -10.18
C LYS A 446 -31.24 -14.08 -10.70
N GLY A 447 -31.35 -13.95 -12.03
CA GLY A 447 -32.21 -12.98 -12.70
C GLY A 447 -31.67 -11.55 -12.74
N ARG A 448 -30.45 -11.31 -12.23
CA ARG A 448 -29.78 -10.00 -12.26
C ARG A 448 -28.99 -9.80 -13.54
N LYS A 449 -28.61 -8.55 -13.81
CA LYS A 449 -27.65 -8.20 -14.88
C LYS A 449 -26.37 -7.69 -14.24
N CYS A 450 -25.23 -8.25 -14.58
CA CYS A 450 -23.96 -7.75 -14.05
C CYS A 450 -22.76 -8.08 -14.94
N THR A 451 -21.69 -7.33 -14.72
CA THR A 451 -20.36 -7.65 -15.24
C THR A 451 -19.46 -8.17 -14.12
N ALA A 452 -18.27 -8.64 -14.46
CA ALA A 452 -17.20 -9.04 -13.56
C ALA A 452 -15.87 -9.05 -14.32
N TYR A 453 -14.78 -9.51 -13.69
CA TYR A 453 -13.58 -9.86 -14.45
C TYR A 453 -13.93 -10.87 -15.56
N PRO A 454 -13.39 -10.77 -16.79
CA PRO A 454 -13.82 -11.61 -17.91
C PRO A 454 -13.82 -13.11 -17.63
N ALA A 455 -12.84 -13.64 -16.88
CA ALA A 455 -12.80 -15.06 -16.52
C ALA A 455 -13.93 -15.49 -15.55
N VAL A 456 -14.50 -14.54 -14.80
CA VAL A 456 -15.60 -14.74 -13.84
C VAL A 456 -16.97 -14.74 -14.52
N LYS A 457 -17.03 -14.48 -15.84
CA LYS A 457 -18.24 -14.68 -16.66
C LYS A 457 -18.87 -16.06 -16.43
N LEU A 458 -18.04 -17.10 -16.27
CA LEU A 458 -18.51 -18.44 -15.95
C LEU A 458 -19.34 -18.47 -14.65
N ASN A 459 -18.83 -17.87 -13.57
CA ASN A 459 -19.52 -17.81 -12.29
C ASN A 459 -20.82 -17.00 -12.38
N VAL A 460 -20.81 -15.89 -13.13
CA VAL A 460 -22.01 -15.05 -13.33
C VAL A 460 -23.12 -15.83 -14.03
N LEU A 461 -22.78 -16.54 -15.12
CA LEU A 461 -23.75 -17.33 -15.89
C LEU A 461 -24.27 -18.52 -15.06
N LEU A 462 -23.39 -19.26 -14.37
CA LEU A 462 -23.79 -20.37 -13.49
C LEU A 462 -24.60 -19.88 -12.28
N GLY A 463 -24.36 -18.65 -11.81
CA GLY A 463 -25.14 -17.96 -10.79
C GLY A 463 -26.52 -17.49 -11.27
N GLY A 464 -26.84 -17.67 -12.56
CA GLY A 464 -28.13 -17.34 -13.16
C GLY A 464 -28.33 -15.86 -13.51
N ALA A 465 -27.24 -15.07 -13.59
CA ALA A 465 -27.29 -13.70 -14.06
C ALA A 465 -27.11 -13.59 -15.58
N THR A 466 -27.62 -12.50 -16.14
CA THR A 466 -27.29 -12.06 -17.51
C THR A 466 -25.96 -11.33 -17.49
N TRP A 467 -25.00 -11.81 -18.29
CA TRP A 467 -23.69 -11.20 -18.43
C TRP A 467 -23.75 -9.88 -19.21
N LEU A 468 -23.12 -8.85 -18.67
CA LEU A 468 -22.84 -7.59 -19.35
C LEU A 468 -21.36 -7.53 -19.70
N GLU A 469 -21.04 -7.39 -20.99
CA GLU A 469 -19.66 -7.39 -21.47
C GLU A 469 -18.91 -6.13 -20.96
N PRO A 470 -17.74 -6.29 -20.30
CA PRO A 470 -16.95 -5.18 -19.79
C PRO A 470 -16.06 -4.59 -20.89
N ASP A 471 -16.70 -4.02 -21.91
CA ASP A 471 -16.04 -3.36 -23.02
C ASP A 471 -16.47 -1.88 -23.12
N PRO A 472 -15.58 -0.91 -22.81
CA PRO A 472 -14.20 -1.08 -22.34
C PRO A 472 -14.10 -1.57 -20.88
N ILE A 473 -12.91 -2.03 -20.46
CA ILE A 473 -12.68 -2.67 -19.15
C ILE A 473 -12.94 -1.77 -17.93
N ASP A 474 -12.89 -0.45 -18.13
CA ASP A 474 -13.20 0.57 -17.11
C ASP A 474 -14.71 0.84 -16.96
N ARG A 475 -15.55 0.22 -17.79
CA ARG A 475 -17.00 0.35 -17.69
C ARG A 475 -17.55 -0.43 -16.51
N CYS A 476 -18.47 0.20 -15.77
CA CYS A 476 -19.25 -0.43 -14.71
C CYS A 476 -20.75 -0.38 -15.02
N TYR A 477 -21.53 -1.25 -14.39
CA TYR A 477 -22.97 -1.33 -14.58
C TYR A 477 -23.72 -1.36 -13.26
N THR A 478 -24.89 -0.72 -13.23
CA THR A 478 -25.85 -0.80 -12.13
C THR A 478 -27.11 -1.50 -12.60
N ASP A 479 -27.51 -2.54 -11.87
CA ASP A 479 -28.80 -3.21 -12.00
C ASP A 479 -29.49 -3.11 -10.65
N GLU A 480 -30.56 -2.32 -10.54
CA GLU A 480 -31.22 -2.01 -9.26
C GLU A 480 -30.23 -1.55 -8.17
N ASN A 481 -30.06 -2.34 -7.11
CA ASN A 481 -29.16 -2.07 -5.98
C ASN A 481 -27.75 -2.65 -6.15
N LEU A 482 -27.43 -3.26 -7.30
CA LEU A 482 -26.15 -3.94 -7.54
C LEU A 482 -25.29 -3.15 -8.53
N VAL A 483 -24.15 -2.65 -8.07
CA VAL A 483 -23.10 -2.06 -8.91
C VAL A 483 -22.03 -3.12 -9.16
N THR A 484 -21.63 -3.29 -10.42
CA THR A 484 -20.54 -4.20 -10.78
C THR A 484 -19.51 -3.56 -11.70
N GLY A 485 -18.24 -3.80 -11.37
CA GLY A 485 -17.08 -3.44 -12.20
C GLY A 485 -16.23 -4.66 -12.55
N ALA A 486 -15.42 -4.55 -13.60
CA ALA A 486 -14.65 -5.67 -14.13
C ALA A 486 -13.19 -5.74 -13.67
N ALA A 487 -12.54 -4.60 -13.44
CA ALA A 487 -11.18 -4.50 -12.92
C ALA A 487 -10.92 -3.09 -12.37
N TRP A 488 -9.78 -2.90 -11.71
CA TRP A 488 -9.35 -1.63 -11.11
C TRP A 488 -9.39 -0.38 -12.03
N PRO A 489 -9.25 -0.44 -13.38
CA PRO A 489 -9.44 0.75 -14.22
C PRO A 489 -10.85 1.36 -14.11
N GLY A 490 -11.85 0.55 -13.72
CA GLY A 490 -13.24 0.98 -13.59
C GLY A 490 -13.59 1.71 -12.31
N HIS A 491 -12.64 1.91 -11.39
CA HIS A 491 -12.89 2.62 -10.12
C HIS A 491 -13.65 3.95 -10.26
N PRO A 492 -13.37 4.82 -11.26
CA PRO A 492 -14.14 6.05 -11.42
C PRO A 492 -15.65 5.81 -11.62
N GLN A 493 -16.02 4.86 -12.49
CA GLN A 493 -17.43 4.51 -12.71
C GLN A 493 -18.01 3.70 -11.55
N PHE A 494 -17.22 2.82 -10.94
CA PHE A 494 -17.62 2.00 -9.81
C PHE A 494 -18.03 2.85 -8.60
N VAL A 495 -17.16 3.79 -8.20
CA VAL A 495 -17.42 4.69 -7.08
C VAL A 495 -18.56 5.66 -7.42
N SER A 496 -18.58 6.25 -8.62
CA SER A 496 -19.65 7.19 -9.00
C SER A 496 -21.04 6.55 -9.07
N GLN A 497 -21.16 5.31 -9.55
CA GLN A 497 -22.43 4.59 -9.54
C GLN A 497 -22.88 4.20 -8.13
N LEU A 498 -21.96 3.80 -7.25
CA LEU A 498 -22.29 3.58 -5.83
C LEU A 498 -22.71 4.89 -5.14
N MET A 499 -22.03 6.00 -5.41
CA MET A 499 -22.43 7.33 -4.93
C MET A 499 -23.86 7.67 -5.36
N ALA A 500 -24.21 7.40 -6.62
CA ALA A 500 -25.55 7.64 -7.13
C ALA A 500 -26.62 6.85 -6.36
N LEU A 501 -26.36 5.56 -6.07
CA LEU A 501 -27.27 4.74 -5.25
C LEU A 501 -27.36 5.19 -3.79
N LEU A 502 -26.30 5.77 -3.24
CA LEU A 502 -26.25 6.31 -1.89
C LEU A 502 -26.76 7.75 -1.78
N GLY A 503 -27.08 8.40 -2.91
CA GLY A 503 -27.48 9.80 -2.94
C GLY A 503 -26.34 10.79 -2.63
N ILE A 504 -25.08 10.36 -2.78
CA ILE A 504 -23.91 11.21 -2.56
C ILE A 504 -23.64 12.02 -3.82
N ARG A 505 -23.37 13.32 -3.66
CA ARG A 505 -23.07 14.23 -4.79
C ARG A 505 -21.89 15.14 -4.45
N VAL A 506 -21.13 15.50 -5.48
CA VAL A 506 -20.12 16.55 -5.44
C VAL A 506 -20.49 17.57 -6.51
N SER A 507 -20.65 18.84 -6.12
CA SER A 507 -20.97 19.96 -7.03
C SER A 507 -19.86 21.00 -6.99
N PHE A 508 -19.52 21.57 -8.16
CA PHE A 508 -18.51 22.62 -8.33
C PHE A 508 -19.14 23.88 -8.91
#